data_AF-A0A1R2B5F0-F1
#
_entry.id   AF-A0A1R2B5F0-F1
#
_cell.length_a   1.000
_cell.length_b   1.000
_cell.length_c   1.000
_cell.angle_alpha   90.00
_cell.angle_beta   90.00
_cell.angle_gamma   90.00
#
_symmetry.space_group_name_H-M   'P 1'
#
loop_
_entity.id
_entity.type
_entity.pdbx_description
1 polymer ?
#
loop_
_entity_poly.entity_id
_entity_poly.type
_entity_poly.pdbx_seq_one_letter_code
_entity_poly.pdbx_strand_id
1 'polypeptide(L)'
;MEEKILPLVDYGLLGMILISSINCLARADFNFIFGLVTYYLWINLKNKEEDRADLGKKIIFLNLALLVLDLICLVSLSNVWGEDTDVYASIHNFVLFMSWLNFFIRIGVVVAMLYVFKDVVKNLGLANGKASPYDMGPR
;
A
#
# COMPACT_ATOMS: atom_id res chain seq x y z
N MET A 1 -13.60 -18.10 -4.25
CA MET A 1 -13.20 -16.86 -4.98
C MET A 1 -12.10 -16.12 -4.23
N GLU A 2 -12.21 -15.99 -2.90
CA GLU A 2 -11.16 -15.44 -2.02
C GLU A 2 -9.81 -16.17 -2.13
N GLU A 3 -9.81 -17.51 -2.25
CA GLU A 3 -8.58 -18.30 -2.43
C GLU A 3 -7.73 -17.91 -3.64
N LYS A 4 -8.34 -17.36 -4.71
CA LYS A 4 -7.61 -16.87 -5.89
C LYS A 4 -7.14 -15.42 -5.74
N ILE A 5 -7.73 -14.66 -4.83
CA ILE A 5 -7.42 -13.24 -4.61
C ILE A 5 -6.29 -13.09 -3.59
N LEU A 6 -6.19 -14.01 -2.62
CA LEU A 6 -5.09 -14.09 -1.66
C LEU A 6 -3.68 -14.13 -2.30
N PRO A 7 -3.39 -14.97 -3.32
CA PRO A 7 -2.10 -14.94 -4.00
C PRO A 7 -1.93 -13.70 -4.88
N LEU A 8 -3.01 -13.14 -5.43
CA LEU A 8 -2.95 -11.92 -6.22
C LEU A 8 -2.52 -10.71 -5.37
N VAL A 9 -2.98 -10.64 -4.12
CA VAL A 9 -2.52 -9.65 -3.15
C VAL A 9 -1.05 -9.86 -2.78
N ASP A 10 -0.60 -11.11 -2.59
CA ASP A 10 0.82 -11.41 -2.33
C ASP A 10 1.71 -10.92 -3.49
N TYR A 11 1.40 -11.34 -4.72
CA TYR A 11 2.18 -10.95 -5.89
C TYR A 11 2.12 -9.44 -6.15
N GLY A 12 0.97 -8.81 -5.88
CA GLY A 12 0.84 -7.35 -5.97
C GLY A 12 1.74 -6.64 -4.96
N LEU A 13 1.75 -7.07 -3.69
CA LEU A 13 2.61 -6.51 -2.65
C LEU A 13 4.11 -6.72 -2.98
N LEU A 14 4.50 -7.92 -3.40
CA LEU A 14 5.88 -8.23 -3.80
C LEU A 14 6.30 -7.42 -5.03
N GLY A 15 5.43 -7.31 -6.03
CA GLY A 15 5.66 -6.50 -7.22
C GLY A 15 5.87 -5.02 -6.87
N MET A 16 5.06 -4.47 -5.98
CA MET A 16 5.25 -3.09 -5.49
C MET A 16 6.60 -2.92 -4.79
N ILE A 17 7.00 -3.86 -3.93
CA ILE A 17 8.29 -3.79 -3.24
C ILE A 17 9.45 -3.79 -4.24
N LEU A 18 9.40 -4.64 -5.27
CA LEU A 18 10.42 -4.69 -6.33
C LEU A 18 10.48 -3.38 -7.11
N ILE A 19 9.35 -2.86 -7.57
CA ILE A 19 9.33 -1.59 -8.32
C ILE A 19 9.80 -0.43 -7.45
N SER A 20 9.35 -0.39 -6.19
CA SER A 20 9.78 0.63 -5.24
C SER A 20 11.29 0.56 -4.95
N SER A 21 11.89 -0.64 -4.94
CA SER A 21 13.34 -0.80 -4.77
C SER A 21 14.14 -0.23 -5.96
N ILE A 22 13.59 -0.30 -7.17
CA ILE A 22 14.17 0.33 -8.37
C ILE A 22 14.03 1.85 -8.28
N ASN A 23 12.86 2.35 -7.86
CA ASN A 23 12.64 3.78 -7.66
C ASN A 23 13.57 4.39 -6.60
N CYS A 24 13.89 3.63 -5.54
CA CYS A 24 14.86 4.00 -4.50
C CYS A 24 16.25 4.36 -5.03
N LEU A 25 16.61 3.92 -6.25
CA LEU A 25 17.90 4.23 -6.86
C LEU A 25 18.00 5.70 -7.32
N ALA A 26 16.86 6.33 -7.64
CA ALA A 26 16.79 7.71 -8.09
C ALA A 26 16.09 8.65 -7.09
N ARG A 27 15.25 8.12 -6.20
CA ARG A 27 14.49 8.90 -5.22
C ARG A 27 14.13 8.07 -4.00
N ALA A 28 14.11 8.67 -2.81
CA ALA A 28 13.49 8.04 -1.64
C ALA A 28 12.01 7.68 -1.91
N ASP A 29 11.70 6.38 -1.89
CA ASP A 29 10.35 5.87 -2.12
C ASP A 29 9.78 5.25 -0.83
N PHE A 30 8.81 5.92 -0.23
CA PHE A 30 8.10 5.45 0.97
C PHE A 30 7.35 4.13 0.70
N ASN A 31 6.98 3.84 -0.55
CA ASN A 31 6.31 2.61 -0.91
C ASN A 31 7.15 1.37 -0.60
N PHE A 32 8.48 1.50 -0.62
CA PHE A 32 9.36 0.36 -0.34
C PHE A 32 9.23 -0.10 1.11
N ILE A 33 9.48 0.80 2.07
CA ILE A 33 9.45 0.48 3.50
C ILE A 33 8.03 0.09 3.92
N PHE A 34 7.04 0.88 3.55
CA PHE A 34 5.66 0.58 3.95
C PHE A 34 5.06 -0.60 3.17
N GLY A 35 5.54 -0.90 1.97
CA GLY A 35 5.20 -2.12 1.24
C GLY A 35 5.70 -3.36 1.97
N LEU A 36 6.93 -3.34 2.47
CA LEU A 36 7.47 -4.41 3.32
C LEU A 36 6.65 -4.59 4.60
N VAL A 37 6.37 -3.50 5.33
CA VAL A 37 5.54 -3.54 6.54
C VAL A 37 4.17 -4.15 6.24
N THR A 38 3.53 -3.69 5.16
CA THR A 38 2.23 -4.22 4.71
C THR A 38 2.30 -5.71 4.41
N TYR A 39 3.36 -6.15 3.71
CA TYR A 39 3.56 -7.55 3.35
C TYR A 39 3.76 -8.44 4.59
N TYR A 40 4.56 -8.01 5.56
CA TYR A 40 4.72 -8.73 6.82
C TYR A 40 3.41 -8.81 7.62
N LEU A 41 2.65 -7.71 7.68
CA LEU A 41 1.33 -7.72 8.31
C LEU A 41 0.37 -8.68 7.60
N TRP A 42 0.41 -8.72 6.27
CA TRP A 42 -0.42 -9.60 5.45
C TRP A 42 -0.08 -11.09 5.65
N ILE A 43 1.20 -11.46 5.71
CA ILE A 43 1.62 -12.84 6.03
C ILE A 43 1.16 -13.24 7.44
N ASN A 44 1.35 -12.37 8.43
CA ASN A 44 0.91 -12.65 9.79
C ASN A 44 -0.60 -12.86 9.88
N LEU A 45 -1.36 -12.08 9.09
CA LEU A 45 -2.81 -12.23 8.98
C LEU A 45 -3.24 -13.56 8.36
N LYS A 46 -2.46 -14.12 7.42
CA LYS A 46 -2.71 -15.47 6.87
C LYS A 46 -2.49 -16.57 7.91
N ASN A 47 -1.57 -16.35 8.86
CA ASN A 47 -1.13 -17.39 9.79
C ASN A 47 -1.83 -17.33 11.16
N LYS A 48 -2.51 -16.22 11.51
CA LYS A 48 -3.22 -16.05 12.80
C LYS A 48 -4.63 -15.49 12.58
N GLU A 49 -5.65 -16.19 13.05
CA GLU A 49 -7.05 -15.78 12.89
C GLU A 49 -7.54 -14.77 13.94
N GLU A 50 -6.99 -14.78 15.15
CA GLU A 50 -7.58 -14.10 16.32
C GLU A 50 -7.71 -12.57 16.19
N ASP A 51 -6.93 -11.91 15.32
CA ASP A 51 -6.96 -10.44 15.10
C ASP A 51 -7.23 -10.02 13.65
N ARG A 52 -7.74 -10.94 12.81
CA ARG A 52 -7.86 -10.74 11.35
C ARG A 52 -8.62 -9.47 10.95
N ALA A 53 -9.65 -9.09 11.71
CA ALA A 53 -10.48 -7.93 11.40
C ALA A 53 -9.82 -6.59 11.73
N ASP A 54 -9.17 -6.46 12.89
CA ASP A 54 -8.50 -5.20 13.28
C ASP A 54 -7.24 -4.97 12.44
N LEU A 55 -6.47 -6.03 12.21
CA LEU A 55 -5.24 -5.98 11.44
C LEU A 55 -5.52 -5.75 9.94
N GLY A 56 -6.60 -6.33 9.40
CA GLY A 56 -7.09 -6.04 8.05
C GLY A 56 -7.47 -4.57 7.85
N LYS A 57 -8.14 -3.94 8.84
CA LYS A 57 -8.47 -2.50 8.78
C LYS A 57 -7.21 -1.63 8.75
N LYS A 58 -6.23 -1.95 9.60
CA LYS A 58 -4.94 -1.23 9.65
C LYS A 58 -4.19 -1.33 8.31
N ILE A 59 -4.16 -2.53 7.70
CA ILE A 59 -3.55 -2.75 6.38
C ILE A 59 -4.25 -1.90 5.30
N ILE A 60 -5.59 -1.92 5.24
CA ILE A 60 -6.34 -1.15 4.25
C ILE A 60 -6.11 0.35 4.43
N PHE A 61 -6.20 0.84 5.67
CA PHE A 61 -5.98 2.25 5.98
C PHE A 61 -4.57 2.70 5.60
N LEU A 62 -3.54 1.90 5.95
CA LEU A 62 -2.16 2.19 5.60
C LEU A 62 -1.95 2.28 4.08
N ASN A 63 -2.50 1.34 3.31
CA ASN A 63 -2.38 1.36 1.85
C ASN A 63 -3.13 2.52 1.21
N LEU A 64 -4.27 2.92 1.77
CA LEU A 64 -5.05 4.06 1.28
C LEU A 64 -4.34 5.39 1.58
N ALA A 65 -3.76 5.56 2.76
CA ALA A 65 -2.94 6.72 3.11
C ALA A 65 -1.70 6.82 2.20
N LEU A 66 -1.03 5.69 1.94
CA LEU A 66 0.09 5.63 1.01
C LEU A 66 -0.31 6.03 -0.39
N LEU A 67 -1.46 5.58 -0.88
CA LEU A 67 -1.96 5.93 -2.22
C LEU A 67 -2.11 7.44 -2.40
N VAL A 68 -2.60 8.15 -1.37
CA VAL A 68 -2.70 9.62 -1.39
C VAL A 68 -1.31 10.27 -1.39
N LEU A 69 -0.41 9.81 -0.51
CA LEU A 69 0.96 10.32 -0.45
C LEU A 69 1.71 10.11 -1.78
N ASP A 70 1.49 8.95 -2.40
CA ASP A 70 2.10 8.56 -3.66
C ASP A 70 1.61 9.44 -4.82
N LEU A 71 0.30 9.74 -4.85
CA LEU A 71 -0.27 10.68 -5.81
C LEU A 71 0.33 12.08 -5.68
N ILE A 72 0.47 12.59 -4.46
CA ILE A 72 1.10 13.90 -4.20
C ILE A 72 2.55 13.89 -4.68
N CYS A 73 3.31 12.84 -4.36
CA CYS A 73 4.69 12.69 -4.82
C CYS A 73 4.80 12.63 -6.35
N LEU A 74 3.95 11.81 -7.00
CA LEU A 74 3.93 11.65 -8.45
C LEU A 74 3.64 12.96 -9.17
N VAL A 75 2.62 13.69 -8.75
CA VAL A 75 2.26 14.99 -9.35
C VAL A 75 3.39 16.01 -9.14
N SER A 76 3.95 16.07 -7.93
CA SER A 76 5.05 17.00 -7.61
C SER A 76 6.29 16.71 -8.47
N LEU A 77 6.68 15.45 -8.59
CA LEU A 77 7.86 15.04 -9.37
C LEU A 77 7.63 15.16 -10.87
N SER A 78 6.44 14.83 -11.36
CA SER A 78 6.10 15.00 -12.77
C SER A 78 6.18 16.46 -13.20
N ASN A 79 5.88 17.40 -12.30
CA ASN A 79 6.03 18.82 -12.57
C ASN A 79 7.49 19.28 -12.58
N VAL A 80 8.32 18.77 -11.65
CA VAL A 80 9.73 19.14 -11.54
C VAL A 80 10.57 18.51 -12.66
N TRP A 81 10.37 17.22 -12.94
CA TRP A 81 11.16 16.47 -13.92
C TRP A 81 10.56 16.52 -15.33
N GLY A 82 9.35 17.06 -15.51
CA GLY A 82 8.70 17.18 -16.81
C GLY A 82 9.33 18.24 -17.73
N GLU A 83 10.06 19.19 -17.17
CA GLU A 83 10.72 20.28 -17.90
C GLU A 83 12.22 20.03 -18.15
N ASP A 84 12.78 18.94 -17.63
CA ASP A 84 14.20 18.61 -17.78
C ASP A 84 14.52 18.13 -19.20
N THR A 85 15.31 18.92 -19.93
CA THR A 85 15.95 18.52 -21.20
C THR A 85 17.34 17.91 -21.01
N ASP A 86 17.68 17.53 -19.77
CA ASP A 86 19.03 17.16 -19.37
C ASP A 86 19.37 15.69 -19.66
N VAL A 87 20.64 15.31 -19.55
CA VAL A 87 21.11 13.93 -19.80
C VAL A 87 20.41 12.90 -18.89
N TYR A 88 19.92 13.35 -17.73
CA TYR A 88 19.17 12.54 -16.75
C TYR A 88 17.68 12.42 -17.05
N ALA A 89 17.14 13.13 -18.06
CA ALA A 89 15.73 13.10 -18.42
C ALA A 89 15.22 11.69 -18.74
N SER A 90 16.08 10.84 -19.32
CA SER A 90 15.74 9.43 -19.59
C SER A 90 15.54 8.62 -18.29
N ILE A 91 16.40 8.83 -17.30
CA ILE A 91 16.30 8.16 -15.99
C ILE A 91 15.08 8.69 -15.23
N HIS A 92 14.86 10.01 -15.23
CA HIS A 92 13.69 10.62 -14.59
C HIS A 92 12.38 10.11 -15.20
N ASN A 93 12.27 10.05 -16.52
CA ASN A 93 11.09 9.51 -17.21
C ASN A 93 10.89 8.01 -16.93
N PHE A 94 11.96 7.22 -16.87
CA PHE A 94 11.88 5.80 -16.51
C PHE A 94 11.37 5.61 -15.07
N VAL A 95 11.88 6.40 -14.12
CA VAL A 95 11.47 6.34 -12.71
C VAL A 95 10.03 6.84 -12.55
N LEU A 96 9.61 7.88 -13.28
CA LEU A 96 8.21 8.32 -13.32
C LEU A 96 7.29 7.23 -13.87
N PHE A 97 7.68 6.57 -14.95
CA PHE A 97 6.93 5.44 -15.50
C PHE A 97 6.78 4.30 -14.49
N MET A 98 7.88 3.90 -13.85
CA MET A 98 7.87 2.89 -12.79
C MET A 98 7.03 3.31 -11.58
N SER A 99 7.07 4.58 -11.20
CA SER A 99 6.26 5.13 -10.10
C SER A 99 4.77 5.10 -10.43
N TRP A 100 4.38 5.43 -11.67
CA TRP A 100 2.99 5.29 -12.15
C TRP A 100 2.55 3.83 -12.15
N LEU A 101 3.42 2.91 -12.59
CA LEU A 101 3.13 1.48 -12.58
C LEU A 101 2.90 0.99 -11.14
N ASN A 102 3.76 1.38 -10.19
CA ASN A 102 3.62 1.08 -8.77
C ASN A 102 2.28 1.59 -8.20
N PHE A 103 1.89 2.81 -8.56
CA PHE A 103 0.63 3.42 -8.15
C PHE A 103 -0.60 2.63 -8.65
N PHE A 104 -0.60 2.19 -9.92
CA PHE A 104 -1.71 1.38 -10.45
C PHE A 104 -1.76 -0.01 -9.82
N ILE A 105 -0.62 -0.64 -9.55
CA ILE A 105 -0.59 -1.91 -8.80
C ILE A 105 -1.15 -1.70 -7.40
N ARG A 106 -0.79 -0.61 -6.72
CA ARG A 106 -1.33 -0.27 -5.39
C ARG A 106 -2.84 -0.13 -5.40
N ILE A 107 -3.42 0.55 -6.40
CA ILE A 107 -4.88 0.61 -6.59
C ILE A 107 -5.47 -0.80 -6.68
N GLY A 108 -4.88 -1.66 -7.52
CA GLY A 108 -5.33 -3.04 -7.69
C GLY A 108 -5.29 -3.85 -6.38
N VAL A 109 -4.21 -3.71 -5.61
CA VAL A 109 -4.03 -4.36 -4.31
C VAL A 109 -5.06 -3.85 -3.30
N VAL A 110 -5.31 -2.54 -3.22
CA VAL A 110 -6.33 -1.97 -2.34
C VAL A 110 -7.72 -2.49 -2.69
N VAL A 111 -8.09 -2.53 -3.96
CA VAL A 111 -9.38 -3.08 -4.41
C VAL A 111 -9.51 -4.56 -4.06
N ALA A 112 -8.44 -5.35 -4.28
CA ALA A 112 -8.41 -6.75 -3.92
C ALA A 112 -8.56 -6.96 -2.39
N MET A 113 -7.88 -6.15 -1.58
CA MET A 113 -8.02 -6.18 -0.12
C MET A 113 -9.42 -5.78 0.35
N LEU A 114 -10.01 -4.74 -0.24
CA LEU A 114 -11.39 -4.33 0.06
C LEU A 114 -12.40 -5.43 -0.26
N TYR A 115 -12.16 -6.21 -1.33
CA TYR A 115 -13.00 -7.35 -1.67
C TYR A 115 -12.85 -8.49 -0.65
N VAL A 116 -11.62 -8.81 -0.23
CA VAL A 116 -11.34 -9.85 0.79
C VAL A 116 -11.91 -9.47 2.15
N PHE A 117 -11.90 -8.18 2.51
CA PHE A 117 -12.41 -7.69 3.79
C PHE A 117 -13.77 -6.99 3.69
N LYS A 118 -14.57 -7.28 2.65
CA LYS A 118 -15.86 -6.61 2.41
C LYS A 118 -16.78 -6.64 3.64
N ASP A 119 -16.79 -7.74 4.37
CA ASP A 119 -17.64 -7.94 5.55
C ASP A 119 -17.13 -7.14 6.76
N VAL A 120 -15.80 -6.96 6.86
CA VAL A 120 -15.17 -6.11 7.89
C VAL A 120 -15.40 -4.62 7.58
N VAL A 121 -15.34 -4.24 6.31
CA VAL A 121 -15.56 -2.85 5.83
C VAL A 121 -17.04 -2.47 5.92
N LYS A 122 -17.97 -3.38 5.62
CA LYS A 122 -19.41 -3.15 5.76
C LYS A 122 -19.82 -2.89 7.22
N ASN A 123 -19.14 -3.55 8.16
CA ASN A 123 -19.31 -3.33 9.59
C ASN A 123 -18.56 -2.08 10.11
N LEU A 124 -17.69 -1.47 9.30
CA LEU A 124 -17.00 -0.22 9.64
C LEU A 124 -17.96 0.98 9.65
N GLY A 125 -18.94 1.00 8.74
CA GLY A 125 -19.98 2.02 8.68
C GLY A 125 -21.05 1.91 9.79
N LEU A 126 -21.08 0.79 10.51
CA LEU A 126 -22.00 0.53 11.62
C LEU A 126 -21.32 0.56 13.01
N ALA A 127 -20.00 0.79 13.06
CA ALA A 127 -19.27 0.93 14.30
C ALA A 127 -19.45 2.33 14.89
N ASN A 128 -20.67 2.59 15.37
CA ASN A 128 -20.95 3.52 16.45
C ASN A 128 -19.90 3.36 17.56
N GLY A 129 -19.14 4.42 17.84
CA GLY A 129 -18.81 4.85 19.20
C GLY A 129 -18.21 3.84 20.18
N LYS A 130 -17.48 2.81 19.74
CA LYS A 130 -16.65 1.99 20.63
C LYS A 130 -15.21 2.02 20.15
N ALA A 131 -14.58 3.18 20.35
CA ALA A 131 -13.15 3.18 20.57
C ALA A 131 -12.90 2.25 21.75
N SER A 132 -12.37 1.06 21.49
CA SER A 132 -11.81 0.22 22.55
C SER A 132 -10.70 1.06 23.18
N PRO A 133 -10.82 1.47 24.46
CA PRO A 133 -9.69 2.09 25.13
C PRO A 133 -8.54 1.10 25.04
N TYR A 134 -7.40 1.56 24.55
CA TYR A 134 -6.17 0.81 24.56
C TYR A 134 -6.00 0.23 25.97
N ASP A 135 -6.01 -1.10 26.05
CA ASP A 135 -5.84 -1.86 27.28
C ASP A 135 -4.39 -1.64 27.76
N MET A 136 -4.19 -0.52 28.46
CA MET A 136 -2.98 -0.32 29.25
C MET A 136 -3.12 -1.21 30.48
N GLY A 137 -2.68 -2.46 30.32
CA GLY A 137 -2.59 -3.41 31.43
C GLY A 137 -1.86 -2.78 32.63
N PRO A 138 -2.19 -3.20 33.86
CA PRO A 138 -1.65 -2.60 35.06
C PRO A 138 -0.12 -2.78 35.10
N ARG A 139 0.60 -1.66 35.18
CA ARG A 139 2.02 -1.62 35.57
C ARG A 139 2.17 -1.81 37.06
#